data_AF-A0A2W6AUL2-F1
#
_entry.id   AF-A0A2W6AUL2-F1
#
_cell.length_a   1.000
_cell.length_b   1.000
_cell.length_c   1.000
_cell.angle_alpha   90.00
_cell.angle_beta   90.00
_cell.angle_gamma   90.00
#
_symmetry.space_group_name_H-M   'P 1'
#
loop_
_entity.id
_entity.type
_entity.pdbx_description
1 polymer ?
#
loop_
_entity_poly.entity_id
_entity_poly.type
_entity_poly.pdbx_seq_one_letter_code
_entity_poly.pdbx_strand_id
1 'polypeptide(L)'
;MRGWGAAATARVVDNPINMPDESASARSRKRFVQLYAPAVGQLAGNLLMLQDVSSLKPGVWFDPFGGNAPLWSLSYEWWFYMMFFVLATRLQRSASSQKYVVFALSLTGCAIYQRFPNQLCLFLGYFLTWWAGAECAREYVDRGAVTWRRQSPTVLMLGLLCVAWTTGIVVAHHHGVHLRWGTAPILQVRHVGAALLLLTAGITWYKLRFPGFRFTFGPLAALGPVSYALYVLHYPVLAYLSAVTHVSSIARLLLAMALVLPLAYLLEVRAQPRINAWFSGLSSGRTRRVQPPQGEPLTAVMDSGTP
;
A
#
# COMPACT_ATOMS: atom_id res chain seq x y z
N MET A 1 4.74 -36.53 -12.21
CA MET A 1 5.28 -35.44 -11.37
C MET A 1 6.60 -34.89 -11.95
N ARG A 2 6.54 -34.34 -13.17
CA ARG A 2 7.58 -33.54 -13.83
C ARG A 2 6.90 -32.24 -14.24
N GLY A 3 7.41 -31.09 -13.83
CA GLY A 3 6.75 -29.80 -14.11
C GLY A 3 7.20 -28.64 -13.22
N TRP A 4 8.49 -28.55 -12.94
CA TRP A 4 9.13 -27.24 -12.75
C TRP A 4 9.86 -26.96 -14.05
N GLY A 5 9.11 -26.39 -15.00
CA GLY A 5 9.65 -26.00 -16.30
C GLY A 5 10.73 -24.95 -16.10
N ALA A 6 11.95 -25.35 -16.44
CA ALA A 6 13.07 -24.45 -16.68
C ALA A 6 12.67 -23.44 -17.77
N ALA A 7 12.51 -22.18 -17.40
CA ALA A 7 12.47 -21.06 -18.33
C ALA A 7 12.76 -19.74 -17.60
N ALA A 8 14.01 -19.57 -17.15
CA ALA A 8 14.62 -18.26 -16.90
C ALA A 8 16.14 -18.43 -16.76
N THR A 9 16.81 -18.87 -17.84
CA THR A 9 18.25 -18.71 -17.98
C THR A 9 18.54 -17.22 -18.10
N ALA A 10 18.86 -16.60 -16.96
CA ALA A 10 19.43 -15.27 -16.94
C ALA A 10 20.75 -15.32 -17.71
N ARG A 11 20.80 -14.71 -18.91
CA ARG A 11 22.06 -14.43 -19.59
C ARG A 11 22.85 -13.47 -18.70
N VAL A 12 23.90 -13.99 -18.07
CA VAL A 12 24.98 -13.18 -17.53
C VAL A 12 25.65 -12.52 -18.74
N VAL A 13 25.46 -11.22 -18.87
CA VAL A 13 26.09 -10.40 -19.90
C VAL A 13 27.52 -10.14 -19.42
N ASP A 14 28.50 -10.72 -20.11
CA ASP A 14 29.90 -10.35 -19.98
C ASP A 14 30.05 -8.85 -20.28
N ASN A 15 30.66 -8.13 -19.35
CA ASN A 15 30.75 -6.67 -19.39
C ASN A 15 32.20 -6.28 -19.78
N PRO A 16 32.49 -5.91 -21.04
CA PRO A 16 33.81 -5.42 -21.41
C PRO A 16 34.01 -4.01 -20.85
N ILE A 17 35.04 -3.87 -20.04
CA ILE A 17 35.47 -2.61 -19.41
C ILE A 17 36.32 -1.80 -20.41
N ASN A 18 36.07 -0.50 -20.45
CA ASN A 18 36.86 0.62 -21.03
C ASN A 18 36.64 1.02 -22.50
N MET A 19 35.65 1.92 -22.69
CA MET A 19 35.72 3.11 -23.57
C MET A 19 34.87 4.23 -22.91
N PRO A 20 35.30 5.50 -22.86
CA PRO A 20 34.46 6.60 -22.43
C PRO A 20 33.40 6.88 -23.50
N ASP A 21 32.14 6.68 -23.13
CA ASP A 21 31.12 6.25 -24.07
C ASP A 21 30.03 7.31 -24.30
N GLU A 22 30.07 8.00 -25.45
CA GLU A 22 28.94 8.81 -25.96
C GLU A 22 27.63 7.99 -26.07
N SER A 23 27.72 6.65 -26.12
CA SER A 23 26.59 5.74 -26.12
C SER A 23 25.88 5.66 -24.75
N ALA A 24 26.44 6.17 -23.65
CA ALA A 24 25.74 6.21 -22.36
C ALA A 24 24.57 7.22 -22.35
N SER A 25 24.76 8.40 -22.96
CA SER A 25 23.70 9.42 -23.06
C SER A 25 22.61 9.00 -24.06
N ALA A 26 23.01 8.38 -25.17
CA ALA A 26 22.08 7.88 -26.19
C ALA A 26 21.30 6.65 -25.69
N ARG A 27 21.94 5.75 -24.94
CA ARG A 27 21.25 4.64 -24.26
C ARG A 27 20.32 5.13 -23.16
N SER A 28 20.73 6.13 -22.38
CA SER A 28 19.86 6.76 -21.38
C SER A 28 18.60 7.37 -22.04
N ARG A 29 18.76 8.10 -23.15
CA ARG A 29 17.63 8.67 -23.90
C ARG A 29 16.72 7.61 -24.54
N LYS A 30 17.27 6.56 -25.17
CA LYS A 30 16.45 5.46 -25.72
C LYS A 30 15.69 4.71 -24.63
N ARG A 31 16.33 4.47 -23.47
CA ARG A 31 15.70 3.87 -22.30
C ARG A 31 14.58 4.76 -21.76
N PHE A 32 14.78 6.08 -21.77
CA PHE A 32 13.76 7.06 -21.40
C PHE A 32 12.58 7.03 -22.37
N VAL A 33 12.77 7.05 -23.69
CA VAL A 33 11.64 7.00 -24.65
C VAL A 33 10.86 5.69 -24.56
N GLN A 34 11.54 4.56 -24.35
CA GLN A 34 10.91 3.25 -24.21
C GLN A 34 10.13 3.09 -22.89
N LEU A 35 10.44 3.87 -21.86
CA LEU A 35 9.69 3.95 -20.60
C LEU A 35 8.35 4.70 -20.72
N TYR A 36 8.13 5.50 -21.79
CA TYR A 36 7.02 6.46 -21.88
C TYR A 36 6.03 6.25 -23.04
N ALA A 37 6.15 5.17 -23.83
CA ALA A 37 5.07 4.69 -24.70
C ALA A 37 4.44 3.42 -24.11
N PRO A 38 3.76 3.51 -22.95
CA PRO A 38 3.15 2.34 -22.33
C PRO A 38 2.11 1.77 -23.29
N ALA A 39 2.21 0.46 -23.54
CA ALA A 39 1.15 -0.25 -24.25
C ALA A 39 -0.20 0.06 -23.59
N VAL A 40 -1.29 0.19 -24.35
CA VAL A 40 -2.64 0.51 -23.83
C VAL A 40 -3.03 -0.38 -22.64
N GLY A 41 -2.61 -1.66 -22.66
CA GLY A 41 -2.80 -2.58 -21.54
C GLY A 41 -2.13 -2.16 -20.23
N GLN A 42 -0.96 -1.53 -20.29
CA GLN A 42 -0.22 -1.02 -19.14
C GLN A 42 -0.97 0.12 -18.44
N LEU A 43 -1.50 1.06 -19.23
CA LEU A 43 -2.33 2.15 -18.74
C LEU A 43 -3.62 1.59 -18.12
N ALA A 44 -4.31 0.69 -18.83
CA ALA A 44 -5.52 0.06 -18.34
C ALA A 44 -5.29 -0.69 -17.01
N GLY A 45 -4.20 -1.45 -16.91
CA GLY A 45 -3.82 -2.15 -15.67
C GLY A 45 -3.59 -1.19 -14.49
N ASN A 46 -2.92 -0.06 -14.73
CA ASN A 46 -2.71 0.96 -13.69
C ASN A 46 -4.01 1.67 -13.28
N LEU A 47 -4.90 1.96 -14.23
CA LEU A 47 -6.23 2.52 -13.95
C LEU A 47 -7.11 1.56 -13.15
N LEU A 48 -6.95 0.25 -13.37
CA LEU A 48 -7.60 -0.80 -12.61
C LEU A 48 -6.87 -1.16 -11.31
N MET A 49 -5.82 -0.41 -10.94
CA MET A 49 -5.04 -0.63 -9.72
C MET A 49 -4.44 -2.06 -9.66
N LEU A 50 -3.87 -2.54 -10.77
CA LEU A 50 -3.24 -3.87 -10.87
C LEU A 50 -1.71 -3.81 -10.97
N GLN A 51 -1.13 -2.63 -10.72
CA GLN A 51 0.30 -2.40 -10.82
C GLN A 51 1.09 -2.83 -9.59
N ASP A 52 2.33 -3.25 -9.79
CA ASP A 52 3.30 -3.60 -8.74
C ASP A 52 4.73 -3.59 -9.32
N VAL A 53 5.77 -3.76 -8.50
CA VAL A 53 7.17 -3.67 -8.98
C VAL A 53 7.69 -5.04 -9.44
N SER A 54 7.68 -5.29 -10.75
CA SER A 54 8.06 -6.58 -11.36
C SER A 54 9.51 -7.00 -11.07
N SER A 55 10.40 -6.01 -10.90
CA SER A 55 11.82 -6.27 -10.59
C SER A 55 12.06 -6.84 -9.18
N LEU A 56 11.09 -6.74 -8.26
CA LEU A 56 11.25 -7.20 -6.88
C LEU A 56 10.67 -8.59 -6.63
N LYS A 57 9.72 -9.05 -7.46
CA LYS A 57 8.99 -10.30 -7.25
C LYS A 57 8.30 -10.79 -8.54
N PRO A 58 8.14 -12.11 -8.72
CA PRO A 58 7.42 -12.66 -9.84
C PRO A 58 5.89 -12.44 -9.72
N GLY A 59 5.16 -12.71 -10.80
CA GLY A 59 3.69 -12.69 -10.78
C GLY A 59 3.05 -11.30 -10.89
N VAL A 60 3.85 -10.26 -11.03
CA VAL A 60 3.38 -8.89 -11.31
C VAL A 60 2.84 -8.82 -12.74
N TRP A 61 1.64 -8.26 -12.91
CA TRP A 61 1.01 -8.12 -14.23
C TRP A 61 1.41 -6.82 -14.95
N PHE A 62 1.49 -5.71 -14.20
CA PHE A 62 1.78 -4.40 -14.74
C PHE A 62 2.77 -3.68 -13.82
N ASP A 63 3.80 -3.05 -14.39
CA ASP A 63 4.64 -2.11 -13.62
C ASP A 63 3.93 -0.78 -13.31
N PRO A 64 4.43 0.04 -12.37
CA PRO A 64 3.84 1.35 -12.13
C PRO A 64 4.03 2.27 -13.34
N PHE A 65 2.97 2.96 -13.74
CA PHE A 65 2.97 3.84 -14.90
C PHE A 65 4.06 4.92 -14.80
N GLY A 66 4.75 5.20 -15.91
CA GLY A 66 5.87 6.15 -15.96
C GLY A 66 7.06 5.78 -15.08
N GLY A 67 7.16 4.51 -14.66
CA GLY A 67 8.19 4.03 -13.74
C GLY A 67 8.06 4.57 -12.32
N ASN A 68 6.90 5.13 -11.94
CA ASN A 68 6.67 5.70 -10.61
C ASN A 68 6.51 4.58 -9.56
N ALA A 69 7.64 3.96 -9.21
CA ALA A 69 7.68 2.76 -8.38
C ALA A 69 6.79 2.87 -7.13
N PRO A 70 6.82 3.95 -6.33
CA PRO A 70 5.96 4.11 -5.15
C PRO A 70 4.47 3.81 -5.35
N LEU A 71 3.89 4.04 -6.54
CA LEU A 71 2.47 3.77 -6.82
C LEU A 71 2.09 2.29 -6.66
N TRP A 72 3.06 1.38 -6.50
CA TRP A 72 2.81 -0.02 -6.16
C TRP A 72 1.94 -0.17 -4.91
N SER A 73 2.14 0.62 -3.85
CA SER A 73 1.37 0.42 -2.61
C SER A 73 -0.07 0.89 -2.73
N LEU A 74 -0.37 1.79 -3.67
CA LEU A 74 -1.72 2.26 -3.94
C LEU A 74 -2.63 1.15 -4.51
N SER A 75 -2.07 0.24 -5.31
CA SER A 75 -2.84 -0.89 -5.85
C SER A 75 -3.32 -1.82 -4.73
N TYR A 76 -2.43 -2.12 -3.78
CA TYR A 76 -2.75 -2.91 -2.60
C TYR A 76 -3.84 -2.23 -1.76
N GLU A 77 -3.68 -0.96 -1.45
CA GLU A 77 -4.66 -0.19 -0.67
C GLU A 77 -6.06 -0.23 -1.32
N TRP A 78 -6.15 0.03 -2.62
CA TRP A 78 -7.41 -0.03 -3.36
C TRP A 78 -8.09 -1.40 -3.23
N TRP A 79 -7.38 -2.48 -3.53
CA TRP A 79 -7.96 -3.84 -3.48
C TRP A 79 -8.25 -4.29 -2.06
N PHE A 80 -7.47 -3.87 -1.07
CA PHE A 80 -7.76 -4.13 0.34
C PHE A 80 -9.07 -3.47 0.77
N TYR A 81 -9.34 -2.24 0.35
CA TYR A 81 -10.62 -1.59 0.60
C TYR A 81 -11.78 -2.29 -0.11
N MET A 82 -11.61 -2.71 -1.37
CA MET A 82 -12.65 -3.45 -2.09
C MET A 82 -12.99 -4.78 -1.41
N MET A 83 -11.97 -5.56 -1.04
CA MET A 83 -12.17 -6.81 -0.31
C MET A 83 -12.75 -6.57 1.10
N PHE A 84 -12.29 -5.52 1.80
CA PHE A 84 -12.84 -5.12 3.09
C PHE A 84 -14.32 -4.81 2.99
N PHE A 85 -14.72 -3.99 2.01
CA PHE A 85 -16.13 -3.65 1.80
C PHE A 85 -16.99 -4.89 1.56
N VAL A 86 -16.56 -5.81 0.68
CA VAL A 86 -17.28 -7.04 0.41
C VAL A 86 -17.40 -7.90 1.67
N LEU A 87 -16.31 -8.12 2.40
CA LEU A 87 -16.33 -8.93 3.61
C LEU A 87 -17.13 -8.28 4.74
N ALA A 88 -17.04 -6.95 4.90
CA ALA A 88 -17.75 -6.22 5.94
C ALA A 88 -19.26 -6.19 5.70
N THR A 89 -19.70 -6.13 4.44
CA THR A 89 -21.13 -5.96 4.08
C THR A 89 -21.84 -7.25 3.68
N ARG A 90 -21.15 -8.20 3.05
CA ARG A 90 -21.79 -9.40 2.48
C ARG A 90 -21.64 -10.63 3.35
N LEU A 91 -20.60 -10.69 4.17
CA LEU A 91 -20.38 -11.83 5.05
C LEU A 91 -21.16 -11.59 6.34
N GLN A 92 -22.34 -12.22 6.47
CA GLN A 92 -23.21 -12.20 7.67
C GLN A 92 -22.60 -12.96 8.87
N ARG A 93 -21.29 -12.80 9.07
CA ARG A 93 -20.56 -13.35 10.19
C ARG A 93 -20.31 -12.24 11.20
N SER A 94 -20.16 -12.61 12.47
CA SER A 94 -19.76 -11.66 13.49
C SER A 94 -18.44 -10.98 13.09
N ALA A 95 -18.32 -9.67 13.34
CA ALA A 95 -17.12 -8.91 13.02
C ALA A 95 -15.84 -9.61 13.53
N SER A 96 -15.92 -10.18 14.75
CA SER A 96 -14.82 -10.94 15.36
C SER A 96 -14.38 -12.20 14.61
N SER A 97 -15.24 -12.78 13.76
CA SER A 97 -14.92 -14.00 13.00
C SER A 97 -14.43 -13.72 11.58
N GLN A 98 -14.65 -12.51 11.05
CA GLN A 98 -14.19 -12.11 9.71
C GLN A 98 -12.66 -12.25 9.57
N LYS A 99 -11.89 -11.96 10.63
CA LYS A 99 -10.43 -12.12 10.64
C LYS A 99 -9.94 -13.54 10.33
N TYR A 100 -10.70 -14.57 10.70
CA TYR A 100 -10.35 -15.96 10.37
C TYR A 100 -10.55 -16.27 8.90
N VAL A 101 -11.56 -15.66 8.26
CA VAL A 101 -11.75 -15.73 6.81
C VAL A 101 -10.60 -15.02 6.09
N VAL A 102 -10.22 -13.84 6.57
CA VAL A 102 -9.09 -13.09 6.02
C VAL A 102 -7.78 -13.84 6.17
N PHE A 103 -7.55 -14.48 7.32
CA PHE A 103 -6.39 -15.35 7.52
C PHE A 103 -6.41 -16.54 6.56
N ALA A 104 -7.55 -17.22 6.40
CA ALA A 104 -7.68 -18.33 5.45
C ALA A 104 -7.38 -17.87 4.02
N LEU A 105 -7.97 -16.76 3.58
CA LEU A 105 -7.70 -16.17 2.26
C LEU A 105 -6.21 -15.81 2.09
N SER A 106 -5.57 -15.24 3.11
CA SER A 106 -4.16 -14.87 3.06
C SER A 106 -3.24 -16.08 3.01
N LEU A 107 -3.56 -17.13 3.77
CA LEU A 107 -2.81 -18.38 3.76
C LEU A 107 -2.97 -19.10 2.42
N THR A 108 -4.18 -19.14 1.86
CA THR A 108 -4.44 -19.67 0.52
C THR A 108 -3.70 -18.86 -0.55
N GLY A 109 -3.74 -17.53 -0.47
CA GLY A 109 -2.98 -16.64 -1.36
C GLY A 109 -1.48 -16.91 -1.32
N CYS A 110 -0.92 -17.04 -0.11
CA CYS A 110 0.48 -17.41 0.10
C CYS A 110 0.82 -18.78 -0.52
N ALA A 111 0.03 -19.82 -0.22
CA ALA A 111 0.27 -21.17 -0.71
C ALA A 111 0.20 -21.26 -2.24
N ILE A 112 -0.81 -20.65 -2.87
CA ILE A 112 -0.94 -20.62 -4.32
C ILE A 112 0.21 -19.80 -4.93
N TYR A 113 0.55 -18.63 -4.37
CA TYR A 113 1.63 -17.79 -4.89
C TYR A 113 2.98 -18.51 -4.93
N GLN A 114 3.29 -19.31 -3.90
CA GLN A 114 4.55 -20.09 -3.87
C GLN A 114 4.67 -21.07 -5.03
N ARG A 115 3.55 -21.52 -5.62
CA ARG A 115 3.56 -22.44 -6.76
C ARG A 115 3.26 -21.77 -8.10
N PHE A 116 2.39 -20.78 -8.10
CA PHE A 116 1.86 -20.07 -9.26
C PHE A 116 1.84 -18.55 -8.98
N PRO A 117 3.00 -17.87 -9.07
CA PRO A 117 3.09 -16.44 -8.75
C PRO A 117 2.15 -15.61 -9.64
N ASN A 118 1.25 -14.85 -9.03
CA ASN A 118 0.35 -13.92 -9.72
C ASN A 118 -0.08 -12.78 -8.78
N GLN A 119 -0.53 -11.67 -9.36
CA GLN A 119 -0.87 -10.44 -8.64
C GLN A 119 -2.01 -10.64 -7.64
N LEU A 120 -3.04 -11.41 -7.99
CA LEU A 120 -4.17 -11.67 -7.10
C LEU A 120 -3.73 -12.41 -5.83
N CYS A 121 -2.87 -13.42 -5.96
CA CYS A 121 -2.33 -14.13 -4.81
C CYS A 121 -1.45 -13.25 -3.92
N LEU A 122 -0.79 -12.22 -4.47
CA LEU A 122 -0.09 -11.21 -3.66
C LEU A 122 -1.07 -10.35 -2.86
N PHE A 123 -2.16 -9.88 -3.49
CA PHE A 123 -3.20 -9.13 -2.78
C PHE A 123 -3.77 -9.97 -1.65
N LEU A 124 -4.20 -11.20 -1.92
CA LEU A 124 -4.71 -12.10 -0.90
C LEU A 124 -3.66 -12.36 0.19
N GLY A 125 -2.44 -12.73 -0.20
CA GLY A 125 -1.36 -13.09 0.72
C GLY A 125 -0.91 -11.99 1.67
N TYR A 126 -1.11 -10.72 1.32
CA TYR A 126 -0.86 -9.58 2.22
C TYR A 126 -2.11 -9.04 2.90
N PHE A 127 -3.31 -9.52 2.57
CA PHE A 127 -4.53 -8.88 3.07
C PHE A 127 -4.64 -8.91 4.60
N LEU A 128 -4.16 -9.97 5.27
CA LEU A 128 -4.10 -10.01 6.73
C LEU A 128 -3.23 -8.91 7.36
N THR A 129 -2.14 -8.49 6.70
CA THR A 129 -1.27 -7.43 7.27
C THR A 129 -2.02 -6.11 7.36
N TRP A 130 -2.80 -5.79 6.34
CA TRP A 130 -3.69 -4.63 6.32
C TRP A 130 -4.87 -4.81 7.30
N TRP A 131 -5.50 -5.98 7.30
CA TRP A 131 -6.65 -6.26 8.17
C TRP A 131 -6.30 -6.19 9.67
N ALA A 132 -5.05 -6.48 10.05
CA ALA A 132 -4.60 -6.33 11.42
C ALA A 132 -4.76 -4.89 11.95
N GLY A 133 -4.55 -3.88 11.10
CA GLY A 133 -4.85 -2.48 11.42
C GLY A 133 -6.35 -2.23 11.58
N ALA A 134 -7.18 -2.82 10.71
CA ALA A 134 -8.64 -2.73 10.79
C ALA A 134 -9.18 -3.36 12.10
N GLU A 135 -8.61 -4.47 12.57
CA GLU A 135 -8.98 -5.08 13.86
C GLU A 135 -8.60 -4.19 15.05
N CYS A 136 -7.47 -3.48 14.99
CA CYS A 136 -7.11 -2.49 16.01
C CYS A 136 -8.09 -1.31 16.02
N ALA A 137 -8.42 -0.78 14.85
CA ALA A 137 -9.38 0.31 14.72
C ALA A 137 -10.77 -0.08 15.22
N ARG A 138 -11.24 -1.28 14.87
CA ARG A 138 -12.52 -1.83 15.33
C ARG A 138 -12.56 -1.97 16.85
N GLU A 139 -11.53 -2.56 17.46
CA GLU A 139 -11.47 -2.68 18.93
C GLU A 139 -11.46 -1.29 19.60
N TYR A 140 -10.74 -0.34 19.03
CA TYR A 140 -10.69 1.03 19.53
C TYR A 140 -12.05 1.74 19.43
N VAL A 141 -12.76 1.62 18.32
CA VAL A 141 -14.11 2.18 18.16
C VAL A 141 -15.09 1.53 19.13
N ASP A 142 -15.04 0.20 19.29
CA ASP A 142 -15.97 -0.54 20.14
C ASP A 142 -15.76 -0.29 21.65
N ARG A 143 -14.52 -0.03 22.08
CA ARG A 143 -14.13 -0.05 23.51
C ARG A 143 -13.33 1.15 23.99
N GLY A 144 -12.91 2.04 23.09
CA GLY A 144 -11.98 3.13 23.38
C GLY A 144 -10.54 2.68 23.67
N ALA A 145 -10.20 1.40 23.49
CA ALA A 145 -8.86 0.89 23.78
C ALA A 145 -8.50 -0.36 22.98
N VAL A 146 -7.21 -0.47 22.61
CA VAL A 146 -6.62 -1.68 22.02
C VAL A 146 -5.96 -2.54 23.12
N THR A 147 -6.16 -3.86 23.10
CA THR A 147 -5.66 -4.78 24.13
C THR A 147 -4.95 -6.01 23.57
N TRP A 148 -3.92 -6.47 24.28
CA TRP A 148 -3.22 -7.71 23.95
C TRP A 148 -4.15 -8.92 23.86
N ARG A 149 -5.12 -9.02 24.77
CA ARG A 149 -6.05 -10.15 24.82
C ARG A 149 -6.89 -10.28 23.54
N ARG A 150 -7.30 -9.15 22.94
CA ARG A 150 -8.12 -9.15 21.72
C ARG A 150 -7.30 -9.24 20.45
N GLN A 151 -6.09 -8.69 20.46
CA GLN A 151 -5.18 -8.73 19.31
C GLN A 151 -4.30 -9.98 19.26
N SER A 152 -4.21 -10.78 20.34
CA SER A 152 -3.39 -12.01 20.35
C SER A 152 -3.74 -13.01 19.23
N PRO A 153 -5.01 -13.22 18.83
CA PRO A 153 -5.30 -14.06 17.66
C PRO A 153 -4.72 -13.47 16.38
N THR A 154 -4.82 -12.15 16.17
CA THR A 154 -4.27 -11.47 15.00
C THR A 154 -2.74 -11.55 14.95
N VAL A 155 -2.08 -11.36 16.10
CA VAL A 155 -0.63 -11.53 16.26
C VAL A 155 -0.22 -12.97 15.93
N LEU A 156 -0.93 -13.97 16.46
CA LEU A 156 -0.66 -15.38 16.16
C LEU A 156 -0.85 -15.69 14.67
N MET A 157 -1.94 -15.22 14.06
CA MET A 157 -2.21 -15.42 12.63
C MET A 157 -1.14 -14.78 11.74
N LEU A 158 -0.66 -13.57 12.07
CA LEU A 158 0.47 -12.94 11.39
C LEU A 158 1.77 -13.74 11.57
N GLY A 159 2.02 -14.26 12.77
CA GLY A 159 3.15 -15.15 13.05
C GLY A 159 3.11 -16.41 12.19
N LEU A 160 1.96 -17.10 12.14
CA LEU A 160 1.75 -18.27 11.29
C LEU A 160 1.91 -17.96 9.80
N LEU A 161 1.37 -16.82 9.34
CA LEU A 161 1.53 -16.38 7.95
C LEU A 161 3.00 -16.06 7.63
N CYS A 162 3.75 -15.48 8.57
CA CYS A 162 5.19 -15.23 8.41
C CYS A 162 5.97 -16.54 8.27
N VAL A 163 5.65 -17.55 9.10
CA VAL A 163 6.22 -18.91 8.99
C VAL A 163 5.87 -19.51 7.62
N ALA A 164 4.63 -19.38 7.18
CA ALA A 164 4.21 -19.87 5.86
C ALA A 164 4.98 -19.20 4.72
N TRP A 165 5.26 -17.90 4.77
CA TRP A 165 6.11 -17.25 3.76
C TRP A 165 7.58 -17.70 3.80
N THR A 166 8.06 -18.11 4.98
CA THR A 166 9.44 -18.59 5.17
C THR A 166 9.70 -19.90 4.43
N THR A 167 8.68 -20.72 4.16
CA THR A 167 8.84 -21.95 3.37
C THR A 167 9.36 -21.65 1.95
N GLY A 168 8.96 -20.51 1.37
CA GLY A 168 9.47 -20.07 0.07
C GLY A 168 10.97 -19.79 0.08
N ILE A 169 11.50 -19.24 1.18
CA ILE A 169 12.95 -19.01 1.37
C ILE A 169 13.68 -20.35 1.45
N VAL A 170 13.17 -21.29 2.24
CA VAL A 170 13.77 -22.62 2.40
C VAL A 170 13.82 -23.37 1.06
N VAL A 171 12.72 -23.36 0.31
CA VAL A 171 12.65 -23.97 -1.02
C VAL A 171 13.65 -23.31 -1.98
N ALA A 172 13.71 -21.98 -2.03
CA ALA A 172 14.64 -21.26 -2.90
C ALA A 172 16.10 -21.56 -2.56
N HIS A 173 16.44 -21.59 -1.26
CA HIS A 173 17.78 -21.93 -0.78
C HIS A 173 18.18 -23.35 -1.18
N HIS A 174 17.29 -24.33 -1.00
CA HIS A 174 17.54 -25.72 -1.38
C HIS A 174 17.77 -25.90 -2.90
N HIS A 175 17.16 -25.05 -3.73
CA HIS A 175 17.38 -25.04 -5.18
C HIS A 175 18.61 -24.21 -5.61
N GLY A 176 19.44 -23.74 -4.66
CA GLY A 176 20.64 -22.96 -4.96
C GLY A 176 20.35 -21.54 -5.45
N VAL A 177 19.14 -21.00 -5.22
CA VAL A 177 18.80 -19.63 -5.62
C VAL A 177 19.50 -18.63 -4.70
N HIS A 178 20.21 -17.66 -5.28
CA HIS A 178 20.82 -16.57 -4.53
C HIS A 178 19.75 -15.65 -3.92
N LEU A 179 19.62 -15.71 -2.60
CA LEU A 179 18.68 -14.89 -1.85
C LEU A 179 19.16 -13.45 -1.72
N ARG A 180 18.26 -12.47 -1.89
CA ARG A 180 18.54 -11.04 -1.69
C ARG A 180 17.47 -10.42 -0.78
N TRP A 181 17.88 -9.57 0.15
CA TRP A 181 16.99 -8.97 1.17
C TRP A 181 15.83 -8.13 0.60
N GLY A 182 16.00 -7.60 -0.61
CA GLY A 182 15.02 -6.74 -1.28
C GLY A 182 14.09 -7.44 -2.25
N THR A 183 14.27 -8.73 -2.50
CA THR A 183 13.53 -9.46 -3.55
C THR A 183 12.82 -10.69 -3.00
N ALA A 184 11.86 -11.21 -3.75
CA ALA A 184 11.25 -12.49 -3.43
C ALA A 184 12.31 -13.61 -3.34
N PRO A 185 12.14 -14.58 -2.41
CA PRO A 185 11.03 -14.72 -1.45
C PRO A 185 11.22 -13.98 -0.12
N ILE A 186 12.39 -13.37 0.16
CA ILE A 186 12.64 -12.67 1.43
C ILE A 186 11.71 -11.46 1.60
N LEU A 187 11.41 -10.77 0.50
CA LEU A 187 10.55 -9.59 0.49
C LEU A 187 9.19 -9.82 1.19
N GLN A 188 8.55 -10.95 0.95
CA GLN A 188 7.24 -11.29 1.51
C GLN A 188 7.33 -11.50 3.03
N VAL A 189 8.34 -12.26 3.47
CA VAL A 189 8.62 -12.47 4.90
C VAL A 189 8.91 -11.14 5.59
N ARG A 190 9.69 -10.27 4.95
CA ARG A 190 9.99 -8.94 5.48
C ARG A 190 8.73 -8.10 5.68
N HIS A 191 7.78 -8.11 4.74
CA HIS A 191 6.54 -7.34 4.87
C HIS A 191 5.64 -7.86 5.99
N VAL A 192 5.41 -9.17 6.06
CA VAL A 192 4.57 -9.77 7.12
C VAL A 192 5.26 -9.67 8.48
N GLY A 193 6.57 -9.90 8.54
CA GLY A 193 7.38 -9.73 9.74
C GLY A 193 7.40 -8.28 10.24
N ALA A 194 7.51 -7.29 9.34
CA ALA A 194 7.40 -5.88 9.69
C ALA A 194 6.01 -5.54 10.22
N ALA A 195 4.94 -6.05 9.62
CA ALA A 195 3.58 -5.85 10.13
C ALA A 195 3.39 -6.44 11.54
N LEU A 196 3.91 -7.65 11.78
CA LEU A 196 3.91 -8.30 13.10
C LEU A 196 4.68 -7.47 14.14
N LEU A 197 5.89 -7.02 13.79
CA LEU A 197 6.72 -6.18 14.65
C LEU A 197 6.02 -4.84 14.96
N LEU A 198 5.50 -4.15 13.95
CA LEU A 198 4.83 -2.86 14.12
C LEU A 198 3.54 -2.99 14.92
N LEU A 199 2.75 -4.05 14.73
CA LEU A 199 1.56 -4.30 15.51
C LEU A 199 1.90 -4.53 16.99
N THR A 200 2.85 -5.42 17.28
CA THR A 200 3.25 -5.75 18.65
C THR A 200 3.91 -4.58 19.36
N ALA A 201 4.85 -3.89 18.69
CA ALA A 201 5.47 -2.68 19.20
C ALA A 201 4.44 -1.55 19.39
N GLY A 202 3.51 -1.37 18.44
CA GLY A 202 2.46 -0.36 18.50
C GLY A 202 1.51 -0.56 19.67
N ILE A 203 1.04 -1.80 19.92
CA ILE A 203 0.21 -2.12 21.09
C ILE A 203 0.99 -1.89 22.40
N THR A 204 2.25 -2.30 22.46
CA THR A 204 3.11 -2.06 23.63
C THR A 204 3.26 -0.57 23.89
N TRP A 205 3.60 0.20 22.87
CA TRP A 205 3.83 1.64 22.97
C TRP A 205 2.54 2.40 23.31
N TYR A 206 1.39 1.98 22.78
CA TYR A 206 0.06 2.46 23.18
C TYR A 206 -0.20 2.22 24.67
N LYS A 207 0.11 1.02 25.20
CA LYS A 207 -0.06 0.70 26.63
C LYS A 207 0.86 1.52 27.53
N LEU A 208 2.03 1.91 27.04
CA LEU A 208 2.93 2.83 27.71
C LEU A 208 2.50 4.31 27.60
N ARG A 209 1.36 4.60 26.96
CA ARG A 209 0.85 5.95 26.68
C ARG A 209 1.78 6.77 25.78
N PHE A 210 2.40 6.11 24.80
CA PHE A 210 3.21 6.74 23.76
C PHE A 210 4.32 7.68 24.27
N PRO A 211 5.21 7.23 25.19
CA PRO A 211 6.34 8.04 25.63
C PRO A 211 7.15 8.52 24.41
N GLY A 212 7.51 9.80 24.41
CA GLY A 212 8.29 10.41 23.34
C GLY A 212 7.51 10.82 22.08
N PHE A 213 6.25 10.41 21.90
CA PHE A 213 5.51 10.64 20.65
C PHE A 213 5.42 12.11 20.24
N ARG A 214 5.17 13.00 21.20
CA ARG A 214 5.10 14.45 20.95
C ARG A 214 6.42 15.04 20.44
N PHE A 215 7.56 14.42 20.78
CA PHE A 215 8.88 14.89 20.38
C PHE A 215 9.36 14.24 19.08
N THR A 216 8.94 13.00 18.79
CA THR A 216 9.36 12.25 17.60
C THR A 216 8.42 12.45 16.42
N PHE A 217 7.16 12.04 16.54
CA PHE A 217 6.16 12.12 15.46
C PHE A 217 5.28 13.36 15.52
N GLY A 218 5.18 14.00 16.69
CA GLY A 218 4.41 15.23 16.88
C GLY A 218 4.73 16.33 15.85
N PRO A 219 6.02 16.66 15.60
CA PRO A 219 6.38 17.67 14.60
C PRO A 219 5.98 17.26 13.17
N LEU A 220 6.00 15.97 12.86
CA LEU A 220 5.64 15.44 11.54
C LEU A 220 4.14 15.54 11.26
N ALA A 221 3.30 15.75 12.28
CA ALA A 221 1.87 15.98 12.09
C ALA A 221 1.58 17.22 11.22
N ALA A 222 2.47 18.21 11.21
CA ALA A 222 2.38 19.38 10.35
C ALA A 222 2.45 19.04 8.85
N LEU A 223 3.07 17.90 8.50
CA LEU A 223 3.13 17.40 7.12
C LEU A 223 1.91 16.56 6.74
N GLY A 224 1.06 16.21 7.70
CA GLY A 224 -0.15 15.40 7.47
C GLY A 224 -1.01 15.91 6.31
N PRO A 225 -1.38 17.20 6.27
CA PRO A 225 -2.22 17.77 5.22
C PRO A 225 -1.64 17.69 3.81
N VAL A 226 -0.32 17.53 3.66
CA VAL A 226 0.37 17.52 2.35
C VAL A 226 0.98 16.15 2.01
N SER A 227 0.77 15.17 2.88
CA SER A 227 1.46 13.88 2.83
C SER A 227 1.16 13.09 1.56
N TYR A 228 -0.07 13.16 1.05
CA TYR A 228 -0.48 12.44 -0.15
C TYR A 228 0.17 13.03 -1.42
N ALA A 229 0.05 14.33 -1.66
CA ALA A 229 0.77 14.98 -2.76
C ALA A 229 2.30 14.79 -2.66
N LEU A 230 2.89 14.88 -1.46
CA LEU A 230 4.30 14.57 -1.25
C LEU A 230 4.63 13.14 -1.71
N TYR A 231 3.80 12.16 -1.33
CA TYR A 231 3.93 10.76 -1.75
C TYR A 231 3.84 10.58 -3.27
N VAL A 232 2.91 11.25 -3.96
CA VAL A 232 2.77 11.10 -5.42
C VAL A 232 3.91 11.78 -6.19
N LEU A 233 4.39 12.92 -5.70
CA LEU A 233 5.31 13.80 -6.45
C LEU A 233 6.80 13.52 -6.20
N HIS A 234 7.18 13.03 -5.01
CA HIS A 234 8.59 12.98 -4.63
C HIS A 234 9.44 12.15 -5.60
N TYR A 235 8.93 11.00 -6.05
CA TYR A 235 9.70 10.08 -6.88
C TYR A 235 9.84 10.56 -8.33
N PRO A 236 8.77 11.00 -9.04
CA PRO A 236 8.92 11.60 -10.37
C PRO A 236 9.88 12.79 -10.39
N VAL A 237 9.82 13.69 -9.40
CA VAL A 237 10.73 14.83 -9.31
C VAL A 237 12.17 14.37 -9.07
N LEU A 238 12.39 13.42 -8.15
CA LEU A 238 13.71 12.86 -7.89
C LEU A 238 14.31 12.16 -9.12
N ALA A 239 13.49 11.39 -9.85
CA ALA A 239 13.89 10.72 -11.08
C ALA A 239 14.26 11.73 -12.17
N TYR A 240 13.46 12.78 -12.35
CA TYR A 240 13.74 13.87 -13.27
C TYR A 240 15.06 14.58 -12.92
N LEU A 241 15.23 15.00 -11.67
CA LEU A 241 16.47 15.63 -11.21
C LEU A 241 17.68 14.72 -11.39
N SER A 242 17.52 13.41 -11.20
CA SER A 242 18.58 12.44 -11.44
C SER A 242 18.98 12.32 -12.92
N ALA A 243 18.07 12.62 -13.84
CA ALA A 243 18.32 12.56 -15.26
C ALA A 243 18.97 13.85 -15.80
N VAL A 244 18.64 15.00 -15.21
CA VAL A 244 19.06 16.33 -15.74
C VAL A 244 20.18 16.99 -14.94
N THR A 245 20.50 16.50 -13.74
CA THR A 245 21.55 17.08 -12.89
C THR A 245 22.62 16.05 -12.54
N HIS A 246 23.87 16.52 -12.41
CA HIS A 246 25.01 15.70 -11.97
C HIS A 246 25.42 15.97 -10.52
N VAL A 247 24.51 16.55 -9.72
CA VAL A 247 24.79 16.83 -8.30
C VAL A 247 24.79 15.54 -7.46
N SER A 248 25.41 15.62 -6.28
CA SER A 248 25.44 14.52 -5.32
C SER A 248 24.02 14.08 -4.91
N SER A 249 23.88 12.83 -4.48
CA SER A 249 22.57 12.27 -4.08
C SER A 249 21.89 13.06 -2.95
N ILE A 250 22.68 13.60 -2.01
CA ILE A 250 22.16 14.42 -0.91
C ILE A 250 21.66 15.76 -1.46
N ALA A 251 22.45 16.45 -2.30
CA ALA A 251 22.03 17.71 -2.92
C ALA A 251 20.77 17.52 -3.76
N ARG A 252 20.67 16.41 -4.49
CA ARG A 252 19.48 16.05 -5.27
C ARG A 252 18.24 15.83 -4.40
N LEU A 253 18.39 15.12 -3.28
CA LEU A 253 17.30 14.91 -2.34
C LEU A 253 16.83 16.24 -1.73
N LEU A 254 17.76 17.09 -1.32
CA LEU A 254 17.44 18.43 -0.78
C LEU A 254 16.72 19.30 -1.82
N LEU A 255 17.20 19.29 -3.07
CA LEU A 255 16.55 19.99 -4.17
C LEU A 255 15.15 19.43 -4.45
N ALA A 256 14.99 18.10 -4.46
CA ALA A 256 13.69 17.46 -4.62
C ALA A 256 12.73 17.87 -3.49
N MET A 257 13.17 17.88 -2.24
CA MET A 257 12.33 18.31 -1.11
C MET A 257 11.97 19.80 -1.19
N ALA A 258 12.92 20.65 -1.57
CA ALA A 258 12.69 22.08 -1.75
C ALA A 258 11.66 22.38 -2.86
N LEU A 259 11.56 21.52 -3.89
CA LEU A 259 10.56 21.64 -4.95
C LEU A 259 9.22 21.00 -4.58
N VAL A 260 9.25 19.80 -3.99
CA VAL A 260 8.05 18.98 -3.76
C VAL A 260 7.23 19.51 -2.60
N LEU A 261 7.85 20.00 -1.51
CA LEU A 261 7.09 20.49 -0.35
C LEU A 261 6.20 21.70 -0.69
N PRO A 262 6.69 22.77 -1.36
CA PRO A 262 5.83 23.87 -1.79
C PRO A 262 4.75 23.43 -2.78
N LEU A 263 5.08 22.53 -3.72
CA LEU A 263 4.13 22.03 -4.70
C LEU A 263 3.03 21.19 -4.03
N ALA A 264 3.38 20.32 -3.09
CA ALA A 264 2.44 19.52 -2.32
C ALA A 264 1.52 20.42 -1.48
N TYR A 265 2.06 21.47 -0.85
CA TYR A 265 1.27 22.47 -0.13
C TYR A 265 0.30 23.21 -1.07
N LEU A 266 0.77 23.65 -2.24
CA LEU A 266 -0.07 24.34 -3.21
C LEU A 266 -1.21 23.45 -3.68
N LEU A 267 -0.94 22.18 -3.97
CA LEU A 267 -1.95 21.24 -4.46
C LEU A 267 -2.98 20.89 -3.38
N GLU A 268 -2.54 20.48 -2.19
CA GLU A 268 -3.45 19.97 -1.15
C GLU A 268 -4.11 21.10 -0.35
N VAL A 269 -3.35 22.13 0.02
CA VAL A 269 -3.88 23.17 0.93
C VAL A 269 -4.59 24.29 0.15
N ARG A 270 -4.17 24.58 -1.09
CA ARG A 270 -4.76 25.68 -1.87
C ARG A 270 -5.65 25.20 -3.00
N ALA A 271 -5.21 24.24 -3.81
CA ALA A 271 -5.96 23.82 -5.00
C ALA A 271 -7.11 22.85 -4.66
N GLN A 272 -6.87 21.83 -3.83
CA GLN A 272 -7.86 20.80 -3.51
C GLN A 272 -9.15 21.38 -2.90
N PRO A 273 -9.13 22.35 -1.95
CA PRO A 273 -10.37 22.92 -1.43
C PRO A 273 -11.18 23.66 -2.49
N ARG A 274 -10.50 24.32 -3.45
CA ARG A 274 -11.16 25.02 -4.57
C ARG A 274 -11.80 24.04 -5.54
N ILE A 275 -11.09 22.95 -5.85
CA ILE A 275 -11.62 21.86 -6.69
C ILE A 275 -12.84 21.24 -6.03
N ASN A 276 -12.75 20.93 -4.73
CA ASN A 276 -13.87 20.38 -3.97
C ASN A 276 -15.08 21.33 -3.96
N ALA A 277 -14.86 22.62 -3.71
CA ALA A 277 -15.92 23.63 -3.73
C ALA A 277 -16.59 23.72 -5.11
N TRP A 278 -15.81 23.63 -6.19
CA TRP A 278 -16.35 23.61 -7.55
C TRP A 278 -17.25 22.39 -7.81
N PHE A 279 -16.82 21.18 -7.41
CA PHE A 279 -17.64 19.97 -7.53
C PHE A 279 -18.89 19.99 -6.65
N SER A 280 -18.82 20.54 -5.43
CA SER A 280 -19.98 20.73 -4.56
C SER A 280 -20.99 21.72 -5.15
N GLY A 281 -20.51 22.77 -5.82
CA GLY A 281 -21.37 23.70 -6.57
C GLY A 281 -22.18 22.98 -7.64
N LEU A 282 -21.56 22.07 -8.40
CA LEU A 282 -22.22 21.30 -9.45
C LEU A 282 -23.32 20.36 -8.90
N SER A 283 -23.14 19.77 -7.71
CA SER A 283 -24.13 18.87 -7.12
C SER A 283 -25.30 19.60 -6.45
N SER A 284 -25.04 20.79 -5.88
CA SER A 284 -26.07 21.62 -5.23
C SER A 284 -27.12 22.18 -6.19
N GLY A 285 -26.82 22.29 -7.48
CA GLY A 285 -27.79 22.69 -8.52
C GLY A 285 -28.84 21.63 -8.88
N ARG A 286 -28.69 20.38 -8.41
CA ARG A 286 -29.58 19.25 -8.79
C ARG A 286 -30.45 18.72 -7.65
N THR A 287 -30.18 19.09 -6.41
CA THR A 287 -31.08 18.83 -5.30
C THR A 287 -32.12 19.94 -5.21
N ARG A 288 -33.11 19.88 -6.12
CA ARG A 288 -34.42 20.52 -5.88
C ARG A 288 -34.82 20.08 -4.47
N ARG A 289 -34.94 21.03 -3.52
CA ARG A 289 -35.42 20.74 -2.17
C ARG A 289 -36.70 19.93 -2.33
N VAL A 290 -36.64 18.62 -2.09
CA VAL A 290 -37.83 17.88 -1.74
C VAL A 290 -38.20 18.48 -0.40
N GLN A 291 -39.14 19.42 -0.45
CA GLN A 291 -39.72 20.02 0.74
C GLN A 291 -40.23 18.81 1.55
N PRO A 292 -39.72 18.58 2.77
CA PRO A 292 -40.26 17.50 3.58
C PRO A 292 -41.78 17.72 3.66
N PRO A 293 -42.60 16.67 3.48
CA PRO A 293 -44.04 16.82 3.57
C PRO A 293 -44.37 17.53 4.89
N GLN A 294 -45.12 18.63 4.78
CA GLN A 294 -45.62 19.35 5.95
C GLN A 294 -46.68 18.48 6.63
N GLY A 295 -46.28 17.69 7.61
CA GLY A 295 -47.18 16.91 8.47
C GLY A 295 -46.33 16.09 9.43
N GLU A 296 -46.55 16.05 10.74
CA GLU A 296 -47.48 16.69 11.67
C GLU A 296 -46.63 17.03 12.92
N PRO A 297 -47.05 17.98 13.77
CA PRO A 297 -46.37 18.22 15.03
C PRO A 297 -46.33 16.93 15.85
N LEU A 298 -45.11 16.45 16.14
CA LEU A 298 -44.83 15.43 17.16
C LEU A 298 -45.31 15.98 18.51
N THR A 299 -46.57 15.71 18.83
CA THR A 299 -47.12 15.92 20.17
C THR A 299 -46.29 15.09 21.14
N ALA A 300 -45.77 15.79 22.14
CA ALA A 300 -45.01 15.28 23.25
C ALA A 300 -45.70 14.07 23.90
N VAL A 301 -45.04 12.91 23.85
CA VAL A 301 -45.26 11.82 24.79
C VAL A 301 -44.03 11.79 25.70
N MET A 302 -43.98 12.73 26.63
CA MET A 302 -43.23 12.61 27.87
C MET A 302 -44.26 12.73 28.98
N ASP A 303 -44.77 11.61 29.48
CA ASP A 303 -45.11 11.54 30.90
C ASP A 303 -45.27 10.09 31.40
N SER A 304 -45.03 9.92 32.70
CA SER A 304 -45.09 8.71 33.53
C SER A 304 -43.95 7.72 33.30
N GLY A 305 -42.92 7.67 34.16
CA GLY A 305 -43.02 7.39 35.60
C GLY A 305 -42.58 5.93 35.80
N THR A 306 -41.57 5.63 36.60
CA THR A 306 -41.71 5.17 38.00
C THR A 306 -40.33 4.75 38.55
N PRO A 307 -40.19 4.58 39.90
CA PRO A 307 -39.15 5.18 40.74
C PRO A 307 -37.78 4.48 40.76
#